data_AF-A0A951V908-F1
#
_entry.id   AF-A0A951V908-F1
#
_cell.length_a   1.000
_cell.length_b   1.000
_cell.length_c   1.000
_cell.angle_alpha   90.00
_cell.angle_beta   90.00
_cell.angle_gamma   90.00
#
_symmetry.space_group_name_H-M   'P 1'
#
loop_
_entity.id
_entity.type
_entity.pdbx_description
1 polymer ?
#
loop_
_entity_poly.entity_id
_entity_poly.type
_entity_poly.pdbx_seq_one_letter_code
_entity_poly.pdbx_strand_id
1 'polypeptide(L)'
;MAYAKKIIRLFLPCLVLLFADENIERTVYFPPETPYIAKIVPLLEAHDYFFSTDTLNARYRGELFYYVEKDSIRCEVELSRPGGVPFILGAFMTEPPAKENVQHALLRFSIWMLILNAVSAILFFVRSS
;
A
#
# COMPACT_ATOMS: atom_id res chain seq x y z
N MET A 1 9.57 -27.01 -48.76
CA MET A 1 9.95 -26.83 -47.33
C MET A 1 10.34 -25.40 -46.94
N ALA A 2 10.76 -24.51 -47.85
CA ALA A 2 11.19 -23.14 -47.49
C ALA A 2 10.03 -22.18 -47.09
N TYR A 3 8.83 -22.37 -47.65
CA TYR A 3 7.68 -21.49 -47.39
C TYR A 3 7.07 -21.68 -45.99
N ALA A 4 7.03 -22.91 -45.47
CA ALA A 4 6.51 -23.21 -44.14
C ALA A 4 7.33 -22.52 -43.02
N LYS A 5 8.66 -22.49 -43.15
CA LYS A 5 9.55 -21.76 -42.21
C LYS A 5 9.33 -20.25 -42.23
N LYS A 6 8.92 -19.68 -43.38
CA LYS A 6 8.64 -18.24 -43.54
C LYS A 6 7.32 -17.84 -42.89
N ILE A 7 6.29 -18.68 -43.04
CA ILE A 7 4.97 -18.46 -42.43
C ILE A 7 5.05 -18.57 -40.90
N ILE A 8 5.78 -19.56 -40.37
CA ILE A 8 5.97 -19.73 -38.92
C ILE A 8 6.72 -18.54 -38.30
N ARG A 9 7.74 -18.00 -39.00
CA ARG A 9 8.48 -16.80 -38.54
C ARG A 9 7.64 -15.52 -38.54
N LEU A 10 6.58 -15.44 -39.34
CA LEU A 10 5.67 -14.30 -39.38
C LEU A 10 4.55 -14.43 -38.34
N PHE A 11 4.10 -15.65 -38.07
CA PHE A 11 3.02 -15.93 -37.12
C PHE A 11 3.47 -15.75 -35.66
N LEU A 12 4.70 -16.18 -35.33
CA LEU A 12 5.22 -16.13 -33.96
C LEU A 12 5.23 -14.71 -33.34
N PRO A 13 5.75 -13.65 -34.00
CA PRO A 13 5.72 -12.29 -33.43
C PRO A 13 4.31 -11.70 -33.35
N CYS A 14 3.41 -12.06 -34.28
CA CYS A 14 2.01 -11.61 -34.25
C CYS A 14 1.27 -12.18 -33.03
N LEU A 15 1.58 -13.41 -32.65
CA LEU A 15 0.98 -14.09 -31.51
C LEU A 15 1.49 -13.50 -30.18
N VAL A 16 2.77 -13.11 -30.10
CA VAL A 16 3.33 -12.41 -28.93
C VAL A 16 2.75 -11.00 -28.75
N LEU A 17 2.44 -10.29 -29.84
CA LEU A 17 1.80 -8.97 -29.79
C LEU A 17 0.38 -9.00 -29.21
N LEU A 18 -0.37 -10.08 -29.40
CA LEU A 18 -1.74 -10.22 -28.87
C LEU A 18 -1.80 -10.38 -27.35
N PHE A 19 -0.76 -10.94 -26.72
CA PHE A 19 -0.71 -11.16 -25.27
C PHE A 19 -0.08 -10.00 -24.48
N ALA A 20 0.55 -9.02 -25.16
CA ALA A 20 1.18 -7.89 -24.50
C ALA A 20 0.16 -6.86 -23.95
N ASP A 21 -1.04 -6.79 -24.54
CA ASP A 21 -2.03 -5.74 -24.24
C ASP A 21 -2.94 -6.10 -23.05
N GLU A 22 -3.26 -7.38 -22.83
CA GLU A 22 -4.14 -7.83 -21.74
C GLU A 22 -3.60 -7.48 -20.35
N ASN A 23 -2.27 -7.49 -20.17
CA ASN A 23 -1.65 -7.16 -18.89
C ASN A 23 -1.70 -5.65 -18.60
N ILE A 24 -1.65 -4.80 -19.63
CA ILE A 24 -1.69 -3.34 -19.46
C ILE A 24 -3.08 -2.91 -19.02
N GLU A 25 -4.13 -3.57 -19.53
CA GLU A 25 -5.51 -3.21 -19.20
C GLU A 25 -5.86 -3.38 -17.72
N ARG A 26 -5.15 -4.24 -16.96
CA ARG A 26 -5.49 -4.56 -15.56
C ARG A 26 -4.52 -3.94 -14.54
N THR A 27 -3.72 -2.98 -14.97
CA THR A 27 -2.77 -2.29 -14.09
C THR A 27 -3.44 -1.20 -13.26
N VAL A 28 -3.18 -1.23 -11.96
CA VAL A 28 -3.70 -0.28 -10.97
C VAL A 28 -2.54 0.45 -10.30
N TYR A 29 -2.60 1.79 -10.33
CA TYR A 29 -1.70 2.64 -9.57
C TYR A 29 -2.33 3.10 -8.25
N PHE A 30 -1.58 3.04 -7.17
CA PHE A 30 -1.91 3.71 -5.90
C PHE A 30 -0.85 4.77 -5.57
N PRO A 31 -1.24 5.89 -4.97
CA PRO A 31 -0.28 6.85 -4.41
C PRO A 31 0.70 6.18 -3.44
N PRO A 32 1.97 6.63 -3.40
CA PRO A 32 2.99 6.04 -2.52
C PRO A 32 2.68 6.19 -1.02
N GLU A 33 1.78 7.13 -0.67
CA GLU A 33 1.34 7.37 0.70
C GLU A 33 0.20 6.45 1.15
N THR A 34 -0.34 5.60 0.26
CA THR A 34 -1.44 4.70 0.60
C THR A 34 -0.97 3.64 1.61
N PRO A 35 -1.56 3.57 2.82
CA PRO A 35 -1.18 2.57 3.80
C PRO A 35 -1.73 1.18 3.42
N TYR A 36 -1.20 0.14 4.05
CA TYR A 36 -1.65 -1.24 3.87
C TYR A 36 -1.49 -1.81 2.45
N ILE A 37 -0.53 -1.35 1.64
CA ILE A 37 -0.21 -1.91 0.32
C ILE A 37 -0.06 -3.44 0.37
N ALA A 38 0.58 -3.96 1.43
CA ALA A 38 0.74 -5.41 1.63
C ALA A 38 -0.59 -6.20 1.73
N LYS A 39 -1.70 -5.55 2.10
CA LYS A 39 -3.05 -6.14 2.09
C LYS A 39 -3.80 -5.87 0.78
N ILE A 40 -3.49 -4.76 0.11
CA ILE A 40 -4.12 -4.37 -1.16
C ILE A 40 -3.61 -5.24 -2.32
N VAL A 41 -2.31 -5.53 -2.39
CA VAL A 41 -1.72 -6.31 -3.49
C VAL A 41 -2.35 -7.70 -3.64
N PRO A 42 -2.50 -8.51 -2.58
CA PRO A 42 -3.18 -9.81 -2.68
C PRO A 42 -4.65 -9.68 -3.09
N LEU A 43 -5.33 -8.60 -2.70
CA LEU A 43 -6.72 -8.34 -3.05
C LEU A 43 -6.87 -8.01 -4.54
N LEU A 44 -5.91 -7.29 -5.12
CA LEU A 44 -5.82 -7.03 -6.56
C LEU A 44 -5.58 -8.33 -7.33
N GLU A 45 -4.59 -9.13 -6.92
CA GLU A 45 -4.24 -10.39 -7.57
C GLU A 45 -5.42 -11.39 -7.56
N ALA A 46 -6.19 -11.43 -6.46
CA ALA A 46 -7.39 -12.27 -6.36
C ALA A 46 -8.49 -11.91 -7.38
N HIS A 47 -8.46 -10.69 -7.93
CA HIS A 47 -9.39 -10.20 -8.95
C HIS A 47 -8.71 -9.98 -10.31
N ASP A 48 -7.54 -10.60 -10.52
CA ASP A 48 -6.72 -10.48 -11.74
C ASP A 48 -6.23 -9.06 -12.07
N TYR A 49 -6.07 -8.19 -11.08
CA TYR A 49 -5.46 -6.86 -11.21
C TYR A 49 -4.00 -6.86 -10.77
N PHE A 50 -3.18 -6.02 -11.40
CA PHE A 50 -1.75 -5.90 -11.10
C PHE A 50 -1.42 -4.54 -10.54
N PHE A 51 -0.63 -4.52 -9.46
CA PHE A 51 -0.12 -3.29 -8.89
C PHE A 51 1.00 -2.70 -9.76
N SER A 52 0.89 -1.43 -10.13
CA SER A 52 1.92 -0.66 -10.84
C SER A 52 2.41 0.49 -9.97
N THR A 53 3.73 0.67 -9.90
CA THR A 53 4.35 1.84 -9.28
C THR A 53 4.38 3.05 -10.19
N ASP A 54 4.11 2.87 -11.49
CA ASP A 54 4.17 3.91 -12.49
C ASP A 54 2.76 4.35 -12.89
N THR A 55 2.49 5.65 -12.73
CA THR A 55 1.22 6.28 -13.08
C THR A 55 0.96 6.27 -14.59
N LEU A 56 2.02 6.36 -15.41
CA LEU A 56 1.90 6.48 -16.86
C LEU A 56 1.49 5.16 -17.51
N ASN A 57 1.87 4.05 -16.87
CA ASN A 57 1.57 2.70 -17.35
C ASN A 57 0.28 2.13 -16.76
N ALA A 58 -0.34 2.81 -15.78
CA ALA A 58 -1.53 2.34 -15.11
C ALA A 58 -2.82 2.75 -15.84
N ARG A 59 -3.68 1.77 -16.12
CA ARG A 59 -5.02 2.00 -16.71
C ARG A 59 -6.05 2.44 -15.66
N TYR A 60 -5.87 1.99 -14.43
CA TYR A 60 -6.73 2.26 -13.29
C TYR A 60 -5.99 3.03 -12.19
N ARG A 61 -6.71 3.91 -11.51
CA ARG A 61 -6.28 4.57 -10.29
C ARG A 61 -7.04 3.97 -9.11
N GLY A 62 -6.28 3.43 -8.16
CA GLY A 62 -6.79 2.90 -6.91
C GLY A 62 -6.87 3.96 -5.83
N GLU A 63 -7.97 3.99 -5.10
CA GLU A 63 -8.18 4.81 -3.91
C GLU A 63 -8.64 3.93 -2.75
N LEU A 64 -8.30 4.33 -1.53
CA LEU A 64 -8.63 3.59 -0.31
C LEU A 64 -9.58 4.43 0.55
N PHE A 65 -10.78 3.93 0.77
CA PHE A 65 -11.78 4.55 1.63
C PHE A 65 -11.84 3.86 2.99
N TYR A 66 -12.04 4.64 4.05
CA TYR A 66 -12.07 4.15 5.42
C TYR A 66 -13.44 4.38 6.03
N TYR A 67 -14.03 3.31 6.55
CA TYR A 67 -15.27 3.35 7.30
C TYR A 67 -14.99 2.83 8.71
N VAL A 68 -15.23 3.70 9.69
CA VAL A 68 -15.06 3.35 11.10
C VAL A 68 -16.28 2.55 11.54
N GLU A 69 -16.09 1.26 11.78
CA GLU A 69 -17.04 0.40 12.50
C GLU A 69 -16.59 0.28 13.97
N LYS A 70 -17.52 0.01 14.88
CA LYS A 70 -17.36 0.15 16.34
C LYS A 70 -15.97 -0.23 16.88
N ASP A 71 -15.48 -1.40 16.48
CA ASP A 71 -14.21 -1.96 16.95
C ASP A 71 -13.23 -2.28 15.80
N SER A 72 -13.53 -1.86 14.56
CA SER A 72 -12.76 -2.18 13.35
C SER A 72 -12.84 -1.06 12.32
N ILE A 73 -11.77 -0.84 11.58
CA ILE A 73 -11.77 0.05 10.41
C ILE A 73 -11.91 -0.82 9.17
N ARG A 74 -13.04 -0.66 8.47
CA ARG A 74 -13.27 -1.27 7.16
C ARG A 74 -12.59 -0.40 6.09
N CYS A 75 -11.63 -0.98 5.39
CA CYS A 75 -10.93 -0.33 4.29
C CYS A 75 -11.51 -0.86 2.97
N GLU A 76 -12.09 0.01 2.16
CA GLU A 76 -12.62 -0.34 0.82
C GLU A 76 -11.65 0.13 -0.25
N VAL A 77 -11.34 -0.76 -1.18
CA VAL A 77 -10.48 -0.48 -2.34
C VAL A 77 -11.38 -0.13 -3.51
N GLU A 78 -11.37 1.13 -3.92
CA GLU A 78 -12.08 1.63 -5.10
C GLU A 78 -11.10 1.74 -6.27
N LEU A 79 -11.52 1.27 -7.44
CA LEU A 79 -10.81 1.45 -8.70
C LEU A 79 -11.58 2.42 -9.58
N SER A 80 -10.86 3.41 -10.12
CA SER A 80 -11.38 4.37 -11.08
C SER A 80 -10.58 4.31 -12.38
N ARG A 81 -11.28 4.41 -13.52
CA ARG A 81 -10.65 4.53 -14.84
C ARG A 81 -10.90 5.94 -15.39
N PRO A 82 -9.95 6.54 -16.12
CA PRO A 82 -10.20 7.81 -16.80
C PRO A 82 -11.43 7.71 -17.72
N GLY A 83 -12.51 8.43 -17.38
CA GLY A 83 -13.79 8.42 -18.12
C GLY A 83 -14.72 7.24 -17.81
N GLY A 84 -14.36 6.37 -16.87
CA GLY A 84 -15.21 5.27 -16.41
C GLY A 84 -15.92 5.61 -15.09
N VAL A 85 -16.94 4.82 -14.75
CA VAL A 85 -17.58 4.88 -13.43
C VAL A 85 -16.67 4.17 -12.42
N PRO A 86 -16.37 4.78 -11.26
CA PRO A 86 -15.61 4.12 -10.21
C PRO A 86 -16.38 2.93 -9.65
N PHE A 87 -15.67 1.89 -9.22
CA PHE A 87 -16.28 0.72 -8.61
C PHE A 87 -15.41 0.17 -7.48
N ILE A 88 -16.06 -0.43 -6.49
CA ILE A 88 -15.41 -1.06 -5.35
C ILE A 88 -14.95 -2.45 -5.77
N LEU A 89 -13.64 -2.70 -5.69
CA LEU A 89 -13.06 -4.01 -5.99
C LEU A 89 -13.27 -4.98 -4.82
N GLY A 90 -13.11 -4.48 -3.59
CA GLY A 90 -13.23 -5.28 -2.39
C GLY A 90 -12.98 -4.48 -1.12
N ALA A 91 -13.10 -5.15 0.02
CA ALA A 91 -12.88 -4.56 1.32
C ALA A 91 -12.07 -5.49 2.22
N PHE A 92 -11.28 -4.91 3.11
CA PHE A 92 -10.58 -5.63 4.16
C PHE A 92 -10.73 -4.93 5.50
N MET A 93 -10.73 -5.71 6.58
CA MET A 93 -10.80 -5.18 7.93
C MET A 93 -9.39 -4.91 8.47
N THR A 94 -9.25 -3.78 9.14
CA THR A 94 -8.09 -3.43 9.94
C THR A 94 -8.54 -3.17 11.36
N GLU A 95 -7.79 -3.67 12.34
CA GLU A 95 -8.02 -3.27 13.72
C GLU A 95 -7.70 -1.78 13.82
N PRO A 96 -8.49 -1.00 14.58
CA PRO A 96 -8.08 0.35 14.92
C PRO A 96 -6.68 0.25 15.54
N PRO A 97 -5.76 1.17 15.23
CA PRO A 97 -4.45 1.18 15.86
C PRO A 97 -4.69 1.05 17.36
N ALA A 98 -4.20 -0.04 17.96
CA ALA A 98 -4.39 -0.31 19.37
C ALA A 98 -4.10 1.00 20.08
N LYS A 99 -5.08 1.51 20.84
CA LYS A 99 -4.90 2.76 21.58
C LYS A 99 -3.71 2.54 22.49
N GLU A 100 -2.52 2.89 22.02
CA GLU A 100 -1.30 2.74 22.76
C GLU A 100 -1.57 3.50 24.04
N ASN A 101 -1.50 2.79 25.16
CA ASN A 101 -2.11 3.26 26.39
C ASN A 101 -1.34 4.52 26.81
N VAL A 102 -1.87 5.70 26.44
CA VAL A 102 -1.14 6.98 26.46
C VAL A 102 -0.59 7.26 27.85
N GLN A 103 -1.32 6.78 28.87
CA GLN A 103 -0.92 6.81 30.27
C GLN A 103 0.39 6.05 30.53
N HIS A 104 0.58 4.84 29.98
CA HIS A 104 1.82 4.09 30.13
C HIS A 104 3.00 4.74 29.42
N ALA A 105 2.78 5.30 28.22
CA ALA A 105 3.82 6.02 27.49
C ALA A 105 4.26 7.29 28.24
N LEU A 106 3.29 8.07 28.75
CA LEU A 106 3.55 9.26 29.58
C LEU A 106 4.26 8.92 30.89
N LEU A 107 3.86 7.83 31.55
CA LEU A 107 4.47 7.39 32.81
C LEU A 107 5.93 6.98 32.57
N ARG A 108 6.20 6.21 31.51
CA ARG A 108 7.56 5.82 31.12
C ARG A 108 8.42 7.04 30.80
N PHE A 109 7.88 8.00 30.04
CA PHE A 109 8.56 9.27 29.75
C PHE A 109 8.89 10.05 31.03
N SER A 110 7.93 10.15 31.95
CA SER A 110 8.08 10.88 33.22
C SER A 110 9.16 10.26 34.10
N ILE A 111 9.24 8.93 34.17
CA ILE A 111 10.30 8.22 34.91
C ILE A 111 11.67 8.55 34.32
N TRP A 112 11.83 8.49 33.00
CA TRP A 112 13.10 8.80 32.35
C TRP A 112 13.52 10.25 32.56
N MET A 113 12.58 11.19 32.49
CA MET A 113 12.83 12.60 32.78
C MET A 113 13.24 12.84 34.24
N LEU A 114 12.62 12.13 35.19
CA LEU A 114 12.99 12.21 36.61
C LEU A 114 14.44 11.74 36.82
N ILE A 115 14.81 10.60 36.23
CA ILE A 115 16.19 10.07 36.31
C ILE A 115 17.18 11.06 35.71
N LEU A 116 16.88 11.61 34.52
CA LEU A 116 17.73 12.59 33.85
C LEU A 116 17.94 13.84 34.71
N ASN A 117 16.88 14.36 35.32
CA ASN A 117 16.94 15.52 36.20
C ASN A 117 17.74 15.23 37.48
N ALA A 118 17.58 14.06 38.07
CA ALA A 118 18.35 13.66 39.25
C ALA A 118 19.85 13.58 38.95
N VAL A 119 20.23 12.94 37.83
CA VAL A 119 21.62 12.86 37.38
C VAL A 119 22.18 14.26 37.09
N SER A 120 21.40 15.12 36.43
CA SER A 120 21.81 16.49 36.14
C SER A 120 22.04 17.31 37.41
N ALA A 121 21.17 17.16 38.42
CA ALA A 121 21.32 17.82 39.70
C ALA A 121 22.58 17.32 40.45
N ILE A 122 22.83 16.01 40.48
CA ILE A 122 24.03 15.43 41.09
C ILE A 122 25.28 15.96 40.38
N LEU A 123 25.31 15.95 39.04
CA LEU A 123 26.44 16.46 38.27
C LEU A 123 26.65 17.97 38.50
N PHE A 124 25.57 18.73 38.63
CA PHE A 124 25.65 20.16 38.95
C PHE A 124 26.31 20.39 40.31
N PHE A 125 25.86 19.67 41.35
CA PHE A 125 26.45 19.79 42.69
C PHE A 125 27.91 19.34 42.72
N VAL A 126 28.24 18.18 42.14
CA VAL A 126 29.61 17.65 42.05
C VAL A 126 30.56 18.60 41.29
N ARG A 127 30.06 19.32 40.28
CA ARG A 127 30.85 20.33 39.56
C ARG A 127 31.03 21.62 40.38
N SER A 128 30.07 21.95 41.25
CA SER A 128 30.06 23.20 42.02
C SER A 128 30.84 23.13 43.34
N SER A 129 31.09 21.91 43.85
CA SER A 129 31.96 21.60 44.99
C SER A 129 33.40 21.34 44.55
#